data_AF-A0A1M4U9I6-F1
#
_entry.id   AF-A0A1M4U9I6-F1
#
_cell.length_a   1.000
_cell.length_b   1.000
_cell.length_c   1.000
_cell.angle_alpha   90.00
_cell.angle_beta   90.00
_cell.angle_gamma   90.00
#
_symmetry.space_group_name_H-M   'P 1'
#
loop_
_entity.id
_entity.type
_entity.pdbx_description
1 polymer ?
#
loop_
_entity_poly.entity_id
_entity_poly.type
_entity_poly.pdbx_seq_one_letter_code
_entity_poly.pdbx_strand_id
1 'polypeptide(L)'
;MIRIRADIDKRYNLYIKLSFDKELEKNRILKRCLLEGVKIKDKRYEYKVPGKFFLILVNNLKDVKLHKGNIDSFLEFSDQYDERYFYSEKADAKYMKKWREVGCPKIYKVIIDRENNKIYKELAFKIKNPGF
;
A
#
# COMPACT_ATOMS: atom_id res chain seq x y z
N MET A 1 7.05 13.53 13.16
CA MET A 1 7.36 13.11 11.79
C MET A 1 7.15 11.61 11.63
N ILE A 2 6.61 11.20 10.49
CA ILE A 2 6.42 9.79 10.12
C ILE A 2 7.27 9.51 8.88
N ARG A 3 8.07 8.46 8.90
CA ARG A 3 8.88 8.01 7.75
C ARG A 3 8.32 6.70 7.24
N ILE A 4 8.06 6.67 5.94
CA ILE A 4 7.43 5.53 5.28
C ILE A 4 8.31 5.08 4.12
N ARG A 5 8.52 3.76 4.04
CA ARG A 5 9.06 3.12 2.85
C ARG A 5 8.16 1.98 2.37
N ALA A 6 7.62 2.10 1.17
CA ALA A 6 6.95 1.05 0.43
C ALA A 6 7.97 0.18 -0.30
N ASP A 7 7.95 -1.11 -0.03
CA ASP A 7 8.80 -2.12 -0.64
C ASP A 7 7.95 -3.33 -1.06
N ILE A 8 8.51 -4.17 -1.92
CA ILE A 8 7.89 -5.39 -2.42
C ILE A 8 8.70 -6.61 -1.98
N ASP A 9 8.00 -7.68 -1.59
CA ASP A 9 8.64 -8.94 -1.26
C ASP A 9 8.94 -9.81 -2.50
N LYS A 10 9.61 -10.94 -2.30
CA LYS A 10 9.94 -11.88 -3.40
C LYS A 10 8.71 -12.47 -4.12
N ARG A 11 7.52 -12.30 -3.56
CA ARG A 11 6.23 -12.75 -4.09
C ARG A 11 5.39 -11.59 -4.62
N TYR A 12 6.02 -10.45 -4.89
CA TYR A 12 5.40 -9.22 -5.39
C TYR A 12 4.42 -8.54 -4.43
N ASN A 13 4.32 -8.96 -3.16
CA ASN A 13 3.41 -8.32 -2.22
C ASN A 13 4.01 -7.02 -1.67
N LEU A 14 3.19 -5.98 -1.64
CA LEU A 14 3.53 -4.72 -0.98
C LEU A 14 3.61 -4.88 0.54
N TYR A 15 4.64 -4.32 1.14
CA TYR A 15 4.73 -4.08 2.56
C TYR A 15 5.34 -2.72 2.84
N ILE A 16 5.03 -2.18 4.01
CA ILE A 16 5.49 -0.87 4.43
C ILE A 16 6.47 -1.00 5.58
N LYS A 17 7.64 -0.36 5.46
CA LYS A 17 8.51 -0.07 6.60
C LYS A 17 8.17 1.30 7.16
N LEU A 18 8.07 1.38 8.48
CA LEU A 18 7.55 2.53 9.20
C LEU A 18 8.44 2.88 10.40
N SER A 19 8.72 4.17 10.56
CA SER A 19 9.20 4.76 11.82
C SER A 19 8.49 6.08 12.05
N PHE A 20 8.30 6.46 13.30
CA PHE A 20 7.62 7.71 13.66
C PHE A 20 8.12 8.19 15.02
N ASP A 21 7.99 9.49 15.27
CA ASP A 21 8.39 10.06 16.56
C ASP A 21 7.49 9.57 17.69
N LYS A 22 8.07 9.33 18.88
CA LYS A 22 7.37 8.72 20.04
C LYS A 22 6.03 9.38 20.41
N GLU A 23 5.92 10.69 20.23
CA GLU A 23 4.69 11.44 20.52
C GLU A 23 3.48 10.94 19.71
N LEU A 24 3.73 10.34 18.55
CA LEU A 24 2.70 9.79 17.66
C LEU A 24 2.24 8.38 18.06
N GLU A 25 2.83 7.74 19.08
CA GLU A 25 2.42 6.41 19.56
C GLU A 25 0.94 6.34 19.96
N LYS A 26 0.34 7.46 20.38
CA LYS A 26 -1.08 7.53 20.76
C LYS A 26 -2.04 7.62 19.56
N ASN A 27 -1.53 7.88 18.35
CA ASN A 27 -2.35 8.04 17.15
C ASN A 27 -3.11 6.73 16.81
N ARG A 28 -4.42 6.83 16.61
CA ARG A 28 -5.29 5.66 16.38
C ARG A 28 -4.97 4.92 15.08
N ILE A 29 -4.63 5.62 14.01
CA ILE A 29 -4.26 5.03 12.70
C ILE A 29 -2.96 4.25 12.86
N LEU A 30 -1.93 4.87 13.46
CA LEU A 30 -0.66 4.19 13.70
C LEU A 30 -0.84 2.97 14.60
N LYS A 31 -1.59 3.08 15.70
CA LYS A 31 -1.93 1.92 16.55
C LYS A 31 -2.55 0.78 15.76
N ARG A 32 -3.53 1.08 14.91
CA ARG A 32 -4.17 0.06 14.05
C ARG A 32 -3.17 -0.59 13.10
N CYS A 33 -2.28 0.18 12.49
CA CYS A 33 -1.22 -0.34 11.62
C CYS A 33 -0.27 -1.29 12.37
N LEU A 34 0.07 -0.93 13.61
CA LEU A 34 1.00 -1.70 14.44
C LEU A 34 0.39 -2.99 15.01
N LEU A 35 -0.93 -3.07 15.17
CA LEU A 35 -1.60 -4.32 15.60
C LEU A 35 -1.38 -5.47 14.61
N GLU A 36 -1.29 -5.16 13.31
CA GLU A 36 -0.98 -6.13 12.26
C GLU A 36 0.49 -6.05 11.81
N GLY A 37 1.28 -5.19 12.47
CA GLY A 37 2.68 -4.95 12.19
C GLY A 37 3.61 -5.80 13.04
N VAL A 38 4.87 -5.85 12.64
CA VAL A 38 5.95 -6.48 13.42
C VAL A 38 7.10 -5.49 13.60
N LYS A 39 7.74 -5.52 14.77
CA LYS A 39 9.01 -4.80 14.98
C LYS A 39 10.13 -5.46 14.16
N ILE A 40 11.00 -4.65 13.58
CA ILE A 40 12.13 -5.10 12.77
C ILE A 40 13.44 -4.48 13.28
N LYS A 41 14.55 -5.15 13.02
CA LYS A 41 15.90 -4.66 13.33
C LYS A 41 16.49 -3.92 12.12
N ASP A 42 15.87 -2.81 11.72
CA ASP A 42 16.35 -1.93 10.66
C ASP A 42 16.84 -0.61 11.29
N LYS A 43 17.97 -0.06 10.80
CA LYS A 43 18.55 1.16 11.38
C LYS A 43 17.71 2.41 11.15
N ARG A 44 16.83 2.42 10.14
CA ARG A 44 16.03 3.58 9.74
C ARG A 44 14.53 3.41 10.02
N TYR A 45 14.07 2.17 10.11
CA TYR A 45 12.66 1.83 10.31
C TYR A 45 12.49 0.85 11.47
N GLU A 46 11.47 1.05 12.26
CA GLU A 46 11.25 0.25 13.48
C GLU A 46 10.24 -0.86 13.27
N TYR A 47 9.34 -0.69 12.29
CA TYR A 47 8.22 -1.58 12.05
C TYR A 47 8.14 -1.98 10.58
N LYS A 48 7.65 -3.20 10.34
CA LYS A 48 7.14 -3.67 9.05
C LYS A 48 5.64 -3.92 9.21
N VAL A 49 4.83 -3.28 8.37
CA VAL A 49 3.36 -3.37 8.41
C VAL A 49 2.81 -3.79 7.03
N PRO A 50 1.59 -4.35 6.97
CA PRO A 50 0.95 -4.72 5.72
C PRO A 50 0.79 -3.55 4.73
N GLY A 51 0.90 -3.84 3.42
CA GLY A 51 0.77 -2.86 2.34
C GLY A 51 -0.54 -2.06 2.36
N LYS A 52 -1.63 -2.67 2.84
CA LYS A 52 -2.97 -2.05 2.94
C LYS A 52 -3.06 -0.76 3.72
N PHE A 53 -2.09 -0.52 4.59
CA PHE A 53 -2.05 0.72 5.35
C PHE A 53 -1.39 1.87 4.59
N PHE A 54 -0.75 1.64 3.45
CA PHE A 54 0.05 2.65 2.77
C PHE A 54 -0.74 3.91 2.43
N LEU A 55 -1.84 3.76 1.69
CA LEU A 55 -2.69 4.89 1.33
C LEU A 55 -3.31 5.57 2.55
N ILE A 56 -3.75 4.77 3.53
CA ILE A 56 -4.34 5.29 4.76
C ILE A 56 -3.33 6.19 5.47
N LEU A 57 -2.09 5.72 5.62
CA LEU A 57 -1.02 6.46 6.28
C LEU A 57 -0.69 7.74 5.52
N VAL A 58 -0.51 7.67 4.20
CA VAL A 58 -0.07 8.83 3.40
C VAL A 58 -1.16 9.89 3.26
N ASN A 59 -2.43 9.49 3.12
CA ASN A 59 -3.53 10.43 2.88
C ASN A 59 -4.12 11.01 4.17
N ASN A 60 -4.04 10.30 5.30
CA ASN A 60 -4.72 10.72 6.54
C ASN A 60 -3.78 11.22 7.63
N LEU A 61 -2.46 11.02 7.50
CA LEU A 61 -1.49 11.52 8.47
C LEU A 61 -0.75 12.72 7.91
N LYS A 62 -0.55 13.72 8.79
CA LYS A 62 0.32 14.87 8.51
C LYS A 62 1.78 14.49 8.71
N ASP A 63 2.68 15.25 8.09
CA ASP A 63 4.14 15.11 8.23
C ASP A 63 4.68 13.71 7.88
N VAL A 64 4.06 13.08 6.89
CA VAL A 64 4.52 11.83 6.29
C VAL A 64 5.61 12.13 5.27
N LYS A 65 6.77 11.52 5.46
CA LYS A 65 7.92 11.58 4.55
C LYS A 65 8.10 10.25 3.86
N LEU A 66 7.85 10.22 2.56
CA LEU A 66 8.13 9.08 1.70
C LEU A 66 9.64 8.95 1.45
N HIS A 67 10.17 7.74 1.59
CA HIS A 67 11.57 7.47 1.30
C HIS A 67 11.85 7.47 -0.21
N LYS A 68 13.00 8.02 -0.63
CA LYS A 68 13.39 8.06 -2.04
C LYS A 68 13.49 6.69 -2.72
N GLY A 69 13.81 5.65 -1.93
CA GLY A 69 13.88 4.26 -2.39
C GLY A 69 12.56 3.49 -2.29
N ASN A 70 11.41 4.17 -2.26
CA ASN A 70 10.11 3.52 -2.44
C ASN A 70 10.03 2.84 -3.80
N ILE A 71 9.18 1.83 -3.94
CA ILE A 71 8.76 1.36 -5.26
C ILE A 71 8.08 2.50 -6.05
N ASP A 72 8.06 2.42 -7.38
CA ASP A 72 7.47 3.49 -8.21
C ASP A 72 5.95 3.38 -8.31
N SER A 73 5.43 2.15 -8.38
CA SER A 73 4.00 1.90 -8.48
C SER A 73 3.62 0.49 -8.06
N PHE A 74 2.34 0.28 -7.77
CA PHE A 74 1.76 -1.04 -7.53
C PHE A 74 0.29 -1.07 -7.99
N LEU A 75 -0.27 -2.26 -8.10
CA LEU A 75 -1.67 -2.51 -8.39
C LEU A 75 -2.47 -2.76 -7.12
N GLU A 76 -3.67 -2.22 -7.09
CA GLU A 76 -4.68 -2.42 -6.04
C GLU A 76 -6.05 -2.69 -6.68
N PHE A 77 -6.92 -3.39 -5.96
CA PHE A 77 -8.31 -3.49 -6.39
C PHE A 77 -9.07 -2.22 -6.02
N SER A 78 -10.28 -2.04 -6.54
CA SER A 78 -11.15 -0.98 -6.07
C SER A 78 -11.38 -1.06 -4.56
N ASP A 79 -11.52 0.09 -3.90
CA ASP A 79 -11.63 0.24 -2.45
C ASP A 79 -12.58 -0.79 -1.77
N GLN A 80 -13.70 -1.15 -2.42
CA GLN A 80 -14.67 -2.14 -1.93
C GLN A 80 -14.08 -3.56 -1.72
N TYR A 81 -13.02 -3.91 -2.45
CA TYR A 81 -12.37 -5.23 -2.43
C TYR A 81 -10.99 -5.18 -1.76
N ASP A 82 -10.44 -3.99 -1.59
CA ASP A 82 -9.05 -3.76 -1.18
C ASP A 82 -8.81 -4.06 0.31
N GLU A 83 -9.85 -3.97 1.15
CA GLU A 83 -9.77 -4.40 2.56
C GLU A 83 -9.42 -5.90 2.72
N ARG A 84 -9.66 -6.71 1.68
CA ARG A 84 -9.54 -8.18 1.73
C ARG A 84 -8.41 -8.75 0.86
N TYR A 85 -7.86 -7.99 -0.09
CA TYR A 85 -7.00 -8.55 -1.14
C TYR A 85 -5.71 -7.77 -1.41
N PHE A 86 -4.80 -8.48 -2.08
CA PHE A 86 -3.36 -8.19 -2.15
C PHE A 86 -3.04 -6.91 -2.94
N TYR A 87 -2.11 -6.15 -2.38
CA TYR A 87 -1.31 -5.18 -3.11
C TYR A 87 -0.17 -5.92 -3.80
N SER A 88 -0.12 -5.84 -5.13
CA SER A 88 0.92 -6.49 -5.93
C SER A 88 1.61 -5.47 -6.81
N GLU A 89 2.91 -5.58 -7.05
CA GLU A 89 3.59 -4.73 -8.05
C GLU A 89 2.99 -4.88 -9.44
N LYS A 90 2.56 -6.10 -9.76
CA LYS A 90 2.21 -6.51 -11.12
C LYS A 90 1.05 -7.48 -11.15
N ALA A 91 0.37 -7.50 -12.29
CA ALA A 91 -0.73 -8.40 -12.60
C ALA A 91 -0.20 -9.78 -13.00
N ASP A 92 0.34 -10.54 -12.05
CA ASP A 92 0.79 -11.90 -12.30
C ASP A 92 -0.40 -12.88 -12.48
N ALA A 93 -0.09 -14.14 -12.84
CA ALA A 93 -1.13 -15.15 -13.08
C ALA A 93 -2.02 -15.40 -11.84
N LYS A 94 -1.46 -15.33 -10.63
CA LYS A 94 -2.19 -15.54 -9.38
C LYS A 94 -3.11 -14.35 -9.09
N TYR A 95 -2.61 -13.13 -9.27
CA TYR A 95 -3.33 -11.89 -9.13
C TYR A 95 -4.52 -11.85 -10.10
N MET A 96 -4.28 -12.16 -11.38
CA MET A 96 -5.34 -12.17 -12.40
C MET A 96 -6.35 -13.31 -12.19
N LYS A 97 -5.92 -14.47 -11.67
CA LYS A 97 -6.86 -15.51 -11.21
C LYS A 97 -7.77 -14.97 -10.11
N LYS A 98 -7.18 -14.32 -9.09
CA LYS A 98 -7.95 -13.76 -7.98
C LYS A 98 -8.93 -12.69 -8.44
N TRP A 99 -8.48 -11.82 -9.34
CA TRP A 99 -9.31 -10.78 -9.95
C TRP A 99 -10.59 -11.34 -10.57
N ARG A 100 -10.49 -12.45 -11.32
CA ARG A 100 -11.65 -13.14 -11.90
C ARG A 100 -12.55 -13.76 -10.83
N GLU A 101 -11.98 -14.42 -9.82
CA GLU A 101 -12.74 -15.03 -8.72
C GLU A 101 -13.60 -14.02 -7.95
N VAL A 102 -13.18 -12.75 -7.88
CA VAL A 102 -13.88 -11.69 -7.16
C VAL A 102 -14.76 -10.82 -8.08
N GLY A 103 -15.04 -11.27 -9.30
CA GLY A 103 -15.97 -10.60 -10.21
C GLY A 103 -15.35 -9.49 -11.05
N CYS A 104 -14.05 -9.54 -11.31
CA CYS A 104 -13.32 -8.61 -12.16
C CYS A 104 -13.52 -7.11 -11.79
N PRO A 105 -13.35 -6.69 -10.52
CA PRO A 105 -13.47 -5.29 -10.12
C PRO A 105 -12.49 -4.38 -10.85
N LYS A 106 -12.63 -3.06 -10.72
CA LYS A 106 -11.59 -2.16 -11.25
C LYS A 106 -10.26 -2.46 -10.56
N ILE A 107 -9.18 -2.52 -11.33
CA ILE A 107 -7.82 -2.52 -10.80
C ILE A 107 -7.24 -1.14 -11.07
N TYR A 108 -6.68 -0.52 -10.03
CA TYR A 108 -5.99 0.74 -10.14
C TYR A 108 -4.48 0.53 -10.08
N LYS A 109 -3.74 1.34 -10.80
CA LYS A 109 -2.31 1.52 -10.63
C LYS A 109 -2.09 2.71 -9.71
N VAL A 110 -1.52 2.45 -8.55
CA VAL A 110 -1.09 3.48 -7.60
C VAL A 110 0.33 3.89 -7.96
N ILE A 111 0.54 5.18 -8.16
CA ILE A 111 1.83 5.77 -8.56
C ILE A 111 2.33 6.62 -7.40
N ILE A 112 3.58 6.40 -7.00
CA ILE A 112 4.23 7.11 -5.90
C ILE A 112 5.14 8.20 -6.48
N ASP A 113 4.74 9.45 -6.33
CA ASP A 113 5.52 10.61 -6.73
C ASP A 113 6.53 10.96 -5.63
N ARG A 114 7.76 10.51 -5.85
CA ARG A 114 8.87 10.65 -4.91
C ARG A 114 9.35 12.09 -4.77
N GLU A 115 9.11 12.94 -5.77
CA GLU A 115 9.59 14.33 -5.77
C GLU A 115 8.62 15.23 -5.01
N ASN A 116 7.33 15.06 -5.27
CA ASN A 116 6.28 15.89 -4.66
C ASN A 116 5.67 15.28 -3.40
N ASN A 117 6.12 14.08 -3.00
CA ASN A 117 5.58 13.34 -1.86
C ASN A 117 4.06 13.12 -1.99
N LYS A 118 3.63 12.75 -3.20
CA LYS A 118 2.22 12.56 -3.57
C LYS A 118 1.95 11.13 -4.03
N ILE A 119 0.69 10.75 -4.02
CA ILE A 119 0.22 9.50 -4.58
C ILE A 119 -0.89 9.79 -5.58
N TYR A 120 -0.82 9.13 -6.74
CA TYR A 120 -1.84 9.18 -7.77
C TYR A 120 -2.44 7.78 -7.99
N LYS A 121 -3.68 7.74 -8.46
CA LYS A 121 -4.36 6.51 -8.87
C LYS A 121 -4.81 6.64 -10.31
N GLU A 122 -4.50 5.63 -11.11
CA GLU A 122 -4.96 5.52 -12.50
C GLU A 122 -5.69 4.20 -12.71
N LEU A 123 -6.72 4.18 -13.55
CA LEU A 123 -7.44 2.96 -13.87
C LEU A 123 -6.56 2.07 -14.77
N ALA A 124 -6.15 0.91 -14.28
CA ALA A 124 -5.31 -0.03 -15.02
C ALA A 124 -6.15 -1.10 -15.75
N PHE A 125 -7.16 -1.67 -15.08
CA PHE A 125 -8.05 -2.66 -15.67
C PHE A 125 -9.51 -2.40 -15.29
N LYS A 126 -10.39 -2.63 -16.26
CA LYS A 126 -11.85 -2.69 -16.07
C LYS A 126 -12.43 -3.76 -16.99
N ILE A 127 -13.60 -4.29 -16.62
CA ILE A 127 -14.40 -5.08 -17.54
C ILE A 127 -14.79 -4.21 -18.74
N LYS A 128 -14.66 -4.75 -19.95
CA LYS A 128 -14.99 -4.04 -21.20
C LYS A 128 -16.49 -3.84 -21.36
N ASN A 129 -17.30 -4.86 -21.02
CA ASN A 129 -18.77 -4.85 -21.08
C ASN A 129 -19.36 -5.44 -19.78
N PRO A 130 -19.82 -4.62 -18.82
CA PRO A 130 -20.37 -5.12 -17.55
C PRO A 130 -21.81 -5.67 -17.64
N GLY A 131 -22.36 -5.87 -18.84
CA GLY A 131 -23.70 -6.41 -19.03
C GLY A 131 -23.83 -7.23 -20.30
N PHE A 132 -23.96 -8.54 -20.14
CA PHE A 132 -24.78 -9.46 -20.93
C PHE A 132 -25.24 -10.56 -19.97
#